data_AF-A0A1C5WXR5-F1
#
_entry.id   AF-A0A1C5WXR5-F1
#
_cell.length_a   1.000
_cell.length_b   1.000
_cell.length_c   1.000
_cell.angle_alpha   90.00
_cell.angle_beta   90.00
_cell.angle_gamma   90.00
#
_symmetry.space_group_name_H-M   'P 1'
#
loop_
_entity.id
_entity.type
_entity.pdbx_description
1 polymer ?
#
loop_
_entity_poly.entity_id
_entity_poly.type
_entity_poly.pdbx_seq_one_letter_code
_entity_poly.pdbx_strand_id
1 'polypeptide(L)'
;MKKEYLTILTNIIGGVESGGQTYGKRKYGAYAGKAANADNEKTCTLGWAQNYGNEGRRLCQMILKADPKAFRTADTAGIEKKLSVDWEATRWNPTAKEKAALIAIITTDAGKKCQDDLFKELMEKYIAEAEAYGVDNIQAQMMWCEVEHLGGLKPVKRIFARAKKPYTPDTVYASLILDQKDTSNDNQVGDKKFESRHQCCVRWIKQYVVDNVDKSGEEGVKMYSRQAVVNLVESWIGKNEADGSYKSIIDIYNSFTGAFPRGTKMAYEWEWCACTWSALAVALKYTAIMPIEISCYYLIERAKQMGVWEENDAHVPKLGEATLYDWQDNGVGDNTGTPRHVGTVTYVNQAAGYFVVTEGNYSDSVKKRTVSLNGRYIRGFITPKYDSDQAESKPVNTPGKSVSTVAHEVIAGQWGNGEARRKALSASGYDPDTIQKEVNRILNGSAATTAKPQPADQTISKTVKSTCYAREYDKKLAGSYVTTADLYCRNDAGKNKKALCCIPKGTTVHNYGYYNTSNGTKWLYITVTLDGVEYIGFSSISYLKAK
;
A
#
# COMPACT_ATOMS: atom_id res chain seq x y z
N MET A 1 -6.11 -26.63 6.66
CA MET A 1 -5.51 -25.27 6.72
C MET A 1 -6.53 -24.23 7.18
N LYS A 2 -6.12 -23.22 7.97
CA LYS A 2 -7.01 -22.11 8.40
C LYS A 2 -7.45 -21.24 7.20
N LYS A 3 -8.63 -20.61 7.31
CA LYS A 3 -9.22 -19.74 6.26
C LYS A 3 -8.29 -18.59 5.83
N GLU A 4 -7.50 -18.06 6.75
CA GLU A 4 -6.54 -16.97 6.49
C GLU A 4 -5.42 -17.40 5.52
N TYR A 5 -4.83 -18.58 5.74
CA TYR A 5 -3.77 -19.13 4.88
C TYR A 5 -4.30 -19.56 3.52
N LEU A 6 -5.51 -20.12 3.47
CA LEU A 6 -6.14 -20.44 2.19
C LEU A 6 -6.35 -19.16 1.36
N THR A 7 -6.75 -18.06 1.99
CA THR A 7 -6.90 -16.76 1.32
C THR A 7 -5.56 -16.27 0.75
N ILE A 8 -4.48 -16.40 1.52
CA ILE A 8 -3.12 -16.04 1.08
C ILE A 8 -2.71 -16.91 -0.12
N LEU A 9 -2.90 -18.24 -0.02
CA LEU A 9 -2.57 -19.18 -1.08
C LEU A 9 -3.37 -18.91 -2.36
N THR A 10 -4.67 -18.63 -2.26
CA THR A 10 -5.51 -18.20 -3.39
C THR A 10 -4.95 -16.95 -4.08
N ASN A 11 -4.50 -15.96 -3.31
CA ASN A 11 -3.93 -14.73 -3.87
C ASN A 11 -2.57 -14.96 -4.53
N ILE A 12 -1.77 -15.89 -3.99
CA ILE A 12 -0.48 -16.29 -4.57
C ILE A 12 -0.70 -16.99 -5.90
N ILE A 13 -1.48 -18.09 -5.90
CA ILE A 13 -1.72 -18.89 -7.09
C ILE A 13 -2.44 -18.06 -8.16
N GLY A 14 -3.46 -17.30 -7.77
CA GLY A 14 -4.14 -16.39 -8.70
C GLY A 14 -3.17 -15.41 -9.37
N GLY A 15 -2.27 -14.83 -8.58
CA GLY A 15 -1.24 -13.91 -9.06
C GLY A 15 -0.32 -14.55 -10.10
N VAL A 16 0.19 -15.76 -9.84
CA VAL A 16 1.15 -16.42 -10.74
C VAL A 16 0.52 -17.12 -11.95
N GLU A 17 -0.70 -17.65 -11.84
CA GLU A 17 -1.33 -18.44 -12.92
C GLU A 17 -2.04 -17.58 -13.98
N SER A 18 -2.64 -16.46 -13.56
CA SER A 18 -3.42 -15.63 -14.48
C SER A 18 -3.38 -14.13 -14.18
N GLY A 19 -2.85 -13.76 -13.02
CA GLY A 19 -2.70 -12.38 -12.56
C GLY A 19 -1.49 -11.63 -13.12
N GLY A 20 -0.62 -12.28 -13.90
CA GLY A 20 0.61 -11.66 -14.42
C GLY A 20 1.62 -11.35 -13.31
N GLN A 21 1.76 -12.27 -12.35
CA GLN A 21 2.64 -12.17 -11.19
C GLN A 21 2.38 -10.94 -10.29
N THR A 22 1.11 -10.56 -10.17
CA THR A 22 0.64 -9.52 -9.24
C THR A 22 -0.20 -10.16 -8.14
N TYR A 23 0.20 -10.02 -6.87
CA TYR A 23 -0.48 -10.65 -5.73
C TYR A 23 -1.97 -10.30 -5.68
N GLY A 24 -2.82 -11.31 -5.49
CA GLY A 24 -4.28 -11.14 -5.37
C GLY A 24 -5.02 -10.88 -6.67
N LYS A 25 -4.33 -10.59 -7.77
CA LYS A 25 -4.96 -10.42 -9.09
C LYS A 25 -5.32 -11.80 -9.65
N ARG A 26 -6.55 -11.94 -10.13
CA ARG A 26 -7.11 -13.16 -10.74
C ARG A 26 -7.83 -12.79 -12.03
N LYS A 27 -7.59 -13.54 -13.11
CA LYS A 27 -8.31 -13.34 -14.37
C LYS A 27 -9.37 -14.43 -14.53
N TYR A 28 -10.56 -14.19 -13.99
CA TYR A 28 -11.67 -15.18 -14.03
C TYR A 28 -12.10 -15.59 -15.45
N GLY A 29 -11.85 -14.76 -16.46
CA GLY A 29 -12.06 -15.08 -17.87
C GLY A 29 -10.82 -15.63 -18.59
N ALA A 30 -9.82 -16.14 -17.85
CA ALA A 30 -8.64 -16.75 -18.46
C ALA A 30 -9.04 -17.99 -19.28
N TYR A 31 -8.42 -18.11 -20.45
CA TYR A 31 -8.63 -19.19 -21.40
C TYR A 31 -7.31 -19.46 -22.11
N ALA A 32 -6.89 -20.72 -22.11
CA ALA A 32 -5.83 -21.23 -22.97
C ALA A 32 -6.43 -22.25 -23.94
N GLY A 33 -6.05 -22.15 -25.22
CA GLY A 33 -6.44 -23.13 -26.23
C GLY A 33 -5.63 -24.41 -26.11
N LYS A 34 -5.94 -25.38 -26.97
CA LYS A 34 -5.12 -26.58 -27.12
C LYS A 34 -3.65 -26.22 -27.34
N ALA A 35 -2.75 -26.91 -26.64
CA ALA A 35 -1.30 -26.72 -26.70
C ALA A 35 -0.81 -25.29 -26.38
N ALA A 36 -1.60 -24.47 -25.70
CA ALA A 36 -1.22 -23.08 -25.41
C ALA A 36 -0.23 -22.97 -24.25
N ASN A 37 -0.35 -23.83 -23.23
CA ASN A 37 0.57 -23.84 -22.09
C ASN A 37 1.63 -24.93 -22.21
N ALA A 38 1.28 -26.08 -22.82
CA ALA A 38 2.22 -27.17 -23.10
C ALA A 38 1.76 -28.00 -24.32
N ASP A 39 2.69 -28.48 -25.13
CA ASP A 39 2.42 -29.22 -26.37
C ASP A 39 1.54 -30.48 -26.19
N ASN A 40 1.49 -31.01 -24.97
CA ASN A 40 0.70 -32.19 -24.61
C ASN A 40 -0.74 -31.87 -24.18
N GLU A 41 -1.12 -30.59 -24.03
CA GLU A 41 -2.51 -30.19 -23.74
C GLU A 41 -3.41 -30.54 -24.94
N LYS A 42 -4.32 -31.49 -24.74
CA LYS A 42 -5.19 -32.05 -25.80
C LYS A 42 -6.43 -31.20 -26.08
N THR A 43 -6.75 -30.27 -25.19
CA THR A 43 -7.96 -29.44 -25.19
C THR A 43 -7.68 -28.11 -24.46
N CYS A 44 -8.72 -27.34 -24.14
CA CYS A 44 -8.62 -26.03 -23.50
C CYS A 44 -8.42 -26.07 -21.98
N THR A 45 -7.99 -24.93 -21.45
CA THR A 45 -7.75 -24.65 -20.03
C THR A 45 -8.54 -23.41 -19.62
N LEU A 46 -9.28 -23.48 -18.50
CA LEU A 46 -10.29 -22.48 -18.13
C LEU A 46 -10.08 -21.84 -16.75
N GLY A 47 -10.36 -20.55 -16.68
CA GLY A 47 -10.48 -19.82 -15.43
C GLY A 47 -9.16 -19.41 -14.81
N TRP A 48 -9.23 -18.63 -13.73
CA TRP A 48 -8.06 -17.99 -13.14
C TRP A 48 -7.03 -18.99 -12.59
N ALA A 49 -7.50 -20.18 -12.19
CA ALA A 49 -6.71 -21.29 -11.66
C ALA A 49 -6.34 -22.34 -12.73
N GLN A 50 -6.44 -21.98 -14.02
CA GLN A 50 -5.99 -22.82 -15.14
C GLN A 50 -6.52 -24.27 -15.11
N ASN A 51 -7.85 -24.44 -14.99
CA ASN A 51 -8.48 -25.76 -14.95
C ASN A 51 -8.42 -26.43 -16.33
N TYR A 52 -7.45 -27.31 -16.53
CA TYR A 52 -7.23 -28.03 -17.79
C TYR A 52 -8.24 -29.16 -17.99
N GLY A 53 -8.72 -29.32 -19.24
CA GLY A 53 -9.43 -30.51 -19.68
C GLY A 53 -10.67 -30.85 -18.86
N ASN A 54 -10.71 -32.05 -18.28
CA ASN A 54 -11.88 -32.50 -17.54
C ASN A 54 -12.11 -31.74 -16.22
N GLU A 55 -11.11 -31.06 -15.66
CA GLU A 55 -11.34 -30.10 -14.56
C GLU A 55 -12.06 -28.85 -15.05
N GLY A 56 -11.73 -28.36 -16.26
CA GLY A 56 -12.50 -27.30 -16.92
C GLY A 56 -13.95 -27.72 -17.19
N ARG A 57 -14.16 -28.98 -17.58
CA ARG A 57 -15.50 -29.58 -17.73
C ARG A 57 -16.26 -29.60 -16.40
N ARG A 58 -15.59 -30.04 -15.34
CA ARG A 58 -16.14 -30.10 -13.98
C ARG A 58 -16.53 -28.71 -13.49
N LEU A 59 -15.71 -27.70 -13.73
CA LEU A 59 -16.04 -26.30 -13.46
C LEU A 59 -17.36 -25.91 -14.14
N CYS A 60 -17.51 -26.17 -15.45
CA CYS A 60 -18.76 -25.86 -16.14
C CYS A 60 -19.97 -26.64 -15.60
N GLN A 61 -19.79 -27.90 -15.17
CA GLN A 61 -20.85 -28.68 -14.50
C GLN A 61 -21.26 -28.06 -13.15
N MET A 62 -20.28 -27.58 -12.36
CA MET A 62 -20.56 -26.87 -11.10
C MET A 62 -21.37 -25.59 -11.35
N ILE A 63 -21.02 -24.83 -12.38
CA ILE A 63 -21.71 -23.59 -12.75
C ILE A 63 -23.15 -23.88 -13.20
N LEU A 64 -23.35 -24.89 -14.06
CA LEU A 64 -24.67 -25.31 -14.50
C LEU A 64 -25.55 -25.72 -13.32
N LYS A 65 -24.98 -26.44 -12.33
CA LYS A 65 -25.69 -26.83 -11.12
C LYS A 65 -26.03 -25.64 -10.23
N ALA A 66 -25.12 -24.69 -10.10
CA ALA A 66 -25.27 -23.53 -9.21
C ALA A 66 -26.29 -22.51 -9.75
N ASP A 67 -26.28 -22.24 -11.06
CA ASP A 67 -27.24 -21.35 -11.71
C ASP A 67 -27.53 -21.82 -13.16
N PRO A 68 -28.49 -22.75 -13.34
CA PRO A 68 -28.84 -23.26 -14.66
C PRO A 68 -29.34 -22.18 -15.62
N LYS A 69 -30.00 -21.15 -15.10
CA LYS A 69 -30.57 -20.07 -15.91
C LYS A 69 -29.45 -19.18 -16.46
N ALA A 70 -28.54 -18.72 -15.61
CA ALA A 70 -27.40 -17.91 -16.05
C ALA A 70 -26.48 -18.70 -16.99
N PHE A 71 -26.24 -19.99 -16.70
CA PHE A 71 -25.45 -20.85 -17.58
C PHE A 71 -26.04 -20.91 -18.99
N ARG A 72 -27.32 -21.28 -19.13
CA ARG A 72 -27.99 -21.41 -20.44
C ARG A 72 -28.14 -20.07 -21.16
N THR A 73 -28.23 -18.97 -20.41
CA THR A 73 -28.21 -17.62 -20.99
C THR A 73 -26.86 -17.30 -21.61
N ALA A 74 -25.76 -17.67 -20.95
CA ALA A 74 -24.39 -17.45 -21.43
C ALA A 74 -23.96 -18.47 -22.50
N ASP A 75 -24.59 -19.64 -22.56
CA ASP A 75 -24.29 -20.70 -23.51
C ASP A 75 -24.84 -20.43 -24.92
N THR A 76 -24.15 -19.57 -25.66
CA THR A 76 -24.50 -19.25 -27.05
C THR A 76 -23.99 -20.27 -28.07
N ALA A 77 -23.38 -21.38 -27.63
CA ALA A 77 -22.69 -22.33 -28.52
C ALA A 77 -22.99 -23.81 -28.23
N GLY A 78 -23.89 -24.12 -27.28
CA GLY A 78 -24.26 -25.48 -26.92
C GLY A 78 -23.22 -26.22 -26.06
N ILE A 79 -22.49 -25.49 -25.20
CA ILE A 79 -21.54 -26.01 -24.22
C ILE A 79 -22.18 -27.01 -23.26
N GLU A 80 -23.45 -26.84 -22.87
CA GLU A 80 -24.16 -27.79 -21.99
C GLU A 80 -24.09 -29.22 -22.54
N LYS A 81 -24.23 -29.39 -23.86
CA LYS A 81 -24.15 -30.70 -24.54
C LYS A 81 -22.74 -31.30 -24.51
N LYS A 82 -21.70 -30.49 -24.29
CA LYS A 82 -20.30 -30.94 -24.19
C LYS A 82 -19.96 -31.41 -22.77
N LEU A 83 -20.81 -31.16 -21.77
CA LEU A 83 -20.54 -31.53 -20.38
C LEU A 83 -20.66 -33.03 -20.11
N SER A 84 -21.31 -33.79 -21.00
CA SER A 84 -21.41 -35.26 -20.93
C SER A 84 -20.25 -35.99 -21.61
N VAL A 85 -19.36 -35.26 -22.29
CA VAL A 85 -18.27 -35.82 -23.08
C VAL A 85 -16.94 -35.61 -22.36
N ASP A 86 -16.02 -36.58 -22.45
CA ASP A 86 -14.65 -36.43 -21.96
C ASP A 86 -13.84 -35.51 -22.89
N TRP A 87 -13.49 -34.32 -22.41
CA TRP A 87 -12.84 -33.30 -23.24
C TRP A 87 -11.43 -33.71 -23.67
N GLU A 88 -10.72 -34.44 -22.81
CA GLU A 88 -9.35 -34.87 -23.06
C GLU A 88 -9.30 -36.10 -23.96
N ALA A 89 -10.16 -37.09 -23.71
CA ALA A 89 -10.24 -38.31 -24.51
C ALA A 89 -10.71 -38.01 -25.94
N THR A 90 -11.68 -37.10 -26.09
CA THR A 90 -12.15 -36.66 -27.41
C THR A 90 -11.25 -35.61 -28.06
N ARG A 91 -10.24 -35.10 -27.34
CA ARG A 91 -9.34 -34.03 -27.79
C ARG A 91 -10.12 -32.83 -28.33
N TRP A 92 -11.22 -32.49 -27.65
CA TRP A 92 -12.13 -31.45 -28.12
C TRP A 92 -11.37 -30.12 -28.23
N ASN A 93 -11.42 -29.51 -29.39
CA ASN A 93 -10.80 -28.22 -29.66
C ASN A 93 -11.90 -27.17 -29.84
N PRO A 94 -12.22 -26.35 -28.82
CA PRO A 94 -13.30 -25.39 -28.91
C PRO A 94 -13.10 -24.42 -30.09
N THR A 95 -14.15 -24.26 -30.88
CA THR A 95 -14.24 -23.22 -31.92
C THR A 95 -14.22 -21.84 -31.29
N ALA A 96 -14.03 -20.78 -32.10
CA ALA A 96 -14.07 -19.41 -31.61
C ALA A 96 -15.39 -19.06 -30.89
N LYS A 97 -16.52 -19.59 -31.37
CA LYS A 97 -17.83 -19.43 -30.74
C LYS A 97 -17.93 -20.17 -29.40
N GLU A 98 -17.47 -21.42 -29.36
CA GLU A 98 -17.44 -22.21 -28.12
C GLU A 98 -16.51 -21.58 -27.07
N LYS A 99 -15.34 -21.06 -27.48
CA LYS A 99 -14.44 -20.29 -26.60
C LYS A 99 -15.14 -19.06 -26.01
N ALA A 100 -15.85 -18.28 -26.81
CA ALA A 100 -16.57 -17.10 -26.34
C ALA A 100 -17.67 -17.49 -25.32
N ALA A 101 -18.43 -18.55 -25.60
CA ALA A 101 -19.44 -19.09 -24.68
C ALA A 101 -18.81 -19.60 -23.37
N LEU A 102 -17.70 -20.35 -23.43
CA LEU A 102 -16.98 -20.82 -22.24
C LEU A 102 -16.54 -19.65 -21.35
N ILE A 103 -15.95 -18.60 -21.94
CA ILE A 103 -15.54 -17.40 -21.19
C ILE A 103 -16.76 -16.70 -20.57
N ALA A 104 -17.86 -16.56 -21.31
CA ALA A 104 -19.09 -15.97 -20.79
C ALA A 104 -19.65 -16.78 -19.61
N ILE A 105 -19.70 -18.10 -19.70
CA ILE A 105 -20.16 -19.01 -18.65
C ILE A 105 -19.31 -18.85 -17.38
N ILE A 106 -17.98 -18.96 -17.50
CA ILE A 106 -17.08 -18.92 -16.31
C ILE A 106 -16.99 -17.52 -15.67
N THR A 107 -17.43 -16.46 -16.37
CA THR A 107 -17.41 -15.08 -15.86
C THR A 107 -18.76 -14.60 -15.31
N THR A 108 -19.81 -15.42 -15.38
CA THR A 108 -21.03 -15.21 -14.58
C THR A 108 -20.70 -15.15 -13.08
N ASP A 109 -21.60 -14.62 -12.26
CA ASP A 109 -21.37 -14.56 -10.80
C ASP A 109 -21.27 -15.96 -10.19
N ALA A 110 -22.13 -16.90 -10.63
CA ALA A 110 -21.99 -18.32 -10.31
C ALA A 110 -20.67 -18.89 -10.84
N GLY A 111 -20.25 -18.50 -12.04
CA GLY A 111 -18.97 -18.81 -12.65
C GLY A 111 -17.77 -18.48 -11.78
N LYS A 112 -17.69 -17.23 -11.33
CA LYS A 112 -16.60 -16.75 -10.46
C LYS A 112 -16.59 -17.50 -9.13
N LYS A 113 -17.76 -17.68 -8.51
CA LYS A 113 -17.87 -18.41 -7.25
C LYS A 113 -17.42 -19.87 -7.40
N CYS A 114 -17.86 -20.56 -8.45
CA CYS A 114 -17.46 -21.95 -8.70
C CYS A 114 -15.96 -22.10 -8.97
N GLN A 115 -15.32 -21.12 -9.61
CA GLN A 115 -13.85 -21.12 -9.76
C GLN A 115 -13.14 -21.08 -8.41
N ASP A 116 -13.58 -20.21 -7.49
CA ASP A 116 -13.00 -20.10 -6.16
C ASP A 116 -13.27 -21.35 -5.31
N ASP A 117 -14.47 -21.93 -5.40
CA ASP A 117 -14.85 -23.16 -4.70
C ASP A 117 -14.03 -24.37 -5.21
N LEU A 118 -13.92 -24.54 -6.54
CA LEU A 118 -13.14 -25.63 -7.14
C LEU A 118 -11.66 -25.53 -6.76
N PHE A 119 -11.09 -24.32 -6.79
CA PHE A 119 -9.72 -24.10 -6.35
C PHE A 119 -9.52 -24.48 -4.88
N LYS A 120 -10.46 -24.10 -4.00
CA LYS A 120 -10.41 -24.47 -2.59
C LYS A 120 -10.37 -25.99 -2.40
N GLU A 121 -11.22 -26.73 -3.09
CA GLU A 121 -11.23 -28.20 -3.03
C GLU A 121 -9.88 -28.81 -3.47
N LEU A 122 -9.28 -28.27 -4.54
CA LEU A 122 -7.96 -28.70 -5.01
C LEU A 122 -6.86 -28.42 -3.97
N MET A 123 -6.87 -27.23 -3.36
CA MET A 123 -5.88 -26.90 -2.32
C MET A 123 -6.03 -27.78 -1.08
N GLU A 124 -7.25 -28.06 -0.64
CA GLU A 124 -7.52 -28.96 0.49
C GLU A 124 -6.96 -30.36 0.22
N LYS A 125 -7.12 -30.87 -1.02
CA LYS A 125 -6.51 -32.13 -1.45
C LYS A 125 -4.97 -32.06 -1.39
N TYR A 126 -4.33 -31.06 -1.99
CA TYR A 126 -2.87 -30.96 -2.03
C TYR A 126 -2.26 -30.81 -0.62
N ILE A 127 -2.95 -30.12 0.29
CA ILE A 127 -2.53 -30.01 1.69
C ILE A 127 -2.56 -31.38 2.37
N ALA A 128 -3.62 -32.16 2.17
CA ALA A 128 -3.70 -33.52 2.72
C ALA A 128 -2.58 -34.42 2.17
N GLU A 129 -2.21 -34.26 0.89
CA GLU A 129 -1.09 -34.99 0.29
C GLU A 129 0.27 -34.54 0.86
N ALA A 130 0.44 -33.24 1.12
CA ALA A 130 1.63 -32.69 1.78
C ALA A 130 1.77 -33.23 3.22
N GLU A 131 0.68 -33.23 3.99
CA GLU A 131 0.63 -33.76 5.35
C GLU A 131 0.97 -35.26 5.37
N ALA A 132 0.38 -36.04 4.45
CA ALA A 132 0.69 -37.46 4.30
C ALA A 132 2.16 -37.74 3.91
N TYR A 133 2.81 -36.78 3.24
CA TYR A 133 4.24 -36.85 2.92
C TYR A 133 5.15 -36.42 4.09
N GLY A 134 4.58 -35.90 5.18
CA GLY A 134 5.32 -35.38 6.33
C GLY A 134 5.77 -33.93 6.17
N VAL A 135 5.01 -33.11 5.42
CA VAL A 135 5.18 -31.66 5.35
C VAL A 135 4.18 -31.00 6.31
N ASP A 136 4.69 -30.59 7.47
CA ASP A 136 3.92 -30.09 8.61
C ASP A 136 3.95 -28.56 8.74
N ASN A 137 5.01 -27.91 8.27
CA ASN A 137 5.13 -26.45 8.23
C ASN A 137 4.21 -25.83 7.16
N ILE A 138 3.44 -24.81 7.55
CA ILE A 138 2.44 -24.17 6.67
C ILE A 138 3.05 -23.49 5.43
N GLN A 139 4.25 -22.91 5.54
CA GLN A 139 4.94 -22.30 4.41
C GLN A 139 5.41 -23.39 3.42
N ALA A 140 5.91 -24.51 3.94
CA ALA A 140 6.26 -25.66 3.13
C ALA A 140 5.03 -26.33 2.49
N GLN A 141 3.89 -26.38 3.19
CA GLN A 141 2.62 -26.83 2.60
C GLN A 141 2.18 -25.91 1.45
N MET A 142 2.36 -24.59 1.55
CA MET A 142 2.07 -23.70 0.43
C MET A 142 3.03 -23.89 -0.76
N MET A 143 4.32 -24.16 -0.49
CA MET A 143 5.26 -24.57 -1.54
C MET A 143 4.86 -25.90 -2.18
N TRP A 144 4.31 -26.84 -1.40
CA TRP A 144 3.79 -28.08 -1.94
C TRP A 144 2.63 -27.80 -2.91
N CYS A 145 1.65 -27.01 -2.46
CA CYS A 145 0.49 -26.66 -3.28
C CYS A 145 0.86 -25.95 -4.59
N GLU A 146 1.80 -25.00 -4.57
CA GLU A 146 2.17 -24.27 -5.79
C GLU A 146 2.87 -25.16 -6.82
N VAL A 147 3.74 -26.07 -6.36
CA VAL A 147 4.47 -26.99 -7.24
C VAL A 147 3.53 -28.08 -7.77
N GLU A 148 2.67 -28.62 -6.92
CA GLU A 148 1.69 -29.61 -7.33
C GLU A 148 0.65 -29.02 -8.30
N HIS A 149 0.22 -27.77 -8.08
CA HIS A 149 -0.68 -27.11 -9.02
C HIS A 149 -0.04 -26.91 -10.41
N LEU A 150 1.27 -26.68 -10.47
CA LEU A 150 2.00 -26.49 -11.73
C LEU A 150 2.26 -27.81 -12.47
N GLY A 151 2.70 -28.86 -11.77
CA GLY A 151 3.21 -30.09 -12.41
C GLY A 151 2.62 -31.40 -11.89
N GLY A 152 1.77 -31.35 -10.89
CA GLY A 152 1.16 -32.51 -10.25
C GLY A 152 2.06 -33.19 -9.19
N LEU A 153 1.52 -34.28 -8.64
CA LEU A 153 2.10 -34.97 -7.48
C LEU A 153 3.49 -35.59 -7.74
N LYS A 154 3.77 -36.01 -8.98
CA LYS A 154 5.05 -36.64 -9.33
C LYS A 154 6.21 -35.63 -9.22
N PRO A 155 6.17 -34.46 -9.89
CA PRO A 155 7.18 -33.42 -9.71
C PRO A 155 7.34 -32.95 -8.26
N VAL A 156 6.26 -32.67 -7.53
CA VAL A 156 6.38 -32.17 -6.15
C VAL A 156 7.10 -33.18 -5.24
N LYS A 157 6.81 -34.48 -5.36
CA LYS A 157 7.55 -35.52 -4.62
C LYS A 157 9.03 -35.55 -4.97
N ARG A 158 9.40 -35.35 -6.24
CA ARG A 158 10.81 -35.23 -6.66
C ARG A 158 11.48 -34.01 -6.03
N ILE A 159 10.82 -32.85 -6.08
CA ILE A 159 11.35 -31.61 -5.48
C ILE A 159 11.57 -31.79 -3.99
N PHE A 160 10.57 -32.27 -3.26
CA PHE A 160 10.65 -32.40 -1.80
C PHE A 160 11.63 -33.49 -1.36
N ALA A 161 11.78 -34.59 -2.11
CA ALA A 161 12.78 -35.61 -1.82
C ALA A 161 14.23 -35.09 -1.89
N ARG A 162 14.49 -34.10 -2.76
CA ARG A 162 15.81 -33.45 -2.89
C ARG A 162 15.99 -32.25 -1.94
N ALA A 163 14.91 -31.67 -1.45
CA ALA A 163 14.95 -30.48 -0.61
C ALA A 163 15.55 -30.79 0.77
N LYS A 164 16.39 -29.89 1.28
CA LYS A 164 16.96 -30.01 2.62
C LYS A 164 15.86 -29.82 3.68
N LYS A 165 15.86 -30.66 4.72
CA LYS A 165 15.00 -30.50 5.91
C LYS A 165 15.64 -29.54 6.94
N PRO A 166 14.84 -28.80 7.74
CA PRO A 166 13.39 -28.68 7.65
C PRO A 166 12.97 -28.04 6.33
N TYR A 167 11.79 -28.41 5.82
CA TYR A 167 11.28 -27.83 4.58
C TYR A 167 10.90 -26.37 4.82
N THR A 168 11.50 -25.47 4.06
CA THR A 168 11.19 -24.04 4.05
C THR A 168 11.00 -23.57 2.61
N PRO A 169 10.41 -22.38 2.37
CA PRO A 169 10.38 -21.81 1.02
C PRO A 169 11.74 -21.79 0.33
N ASP A 170 12.80 -21.48 1.07
CA ASP A 170 14.15 -21.38 0.52
C ASP A 170 14.75 -22.77 0.21
N THR A 171 14.55 -23.77 1.08
CA THR A 171 15.09 -25.13 0.82
C THR A 171 14.35 -25.86 -0.31
N VAL A 172 13.04 -25.63 -0.44
CA VAL A 172 12.24 -26.16 -1.56
C VAL A 172 12.59 -25.44 -2.86
N TYR A 173 12.75 -24.11 -2.83
CA TYR A 173 13.17 -23.34 -4.00
C TYR A 173 14.56 -23.73 -4.49
N ALA A 174 15.52 -23.93 -3.59
CA ALA A 174 16.84 -24.43 -3.96
C ALA A 174 16.76 -25.78 -4.70
N SER A 175 15.84 -26.66 -4.30
CA SER A 175 15.59 -27.95 -4.98
C SER A 175 14.91 -27.80 -6.34
N LEU A 176 14.02 -26.81 -6.52
CA LEU A 176 13.41 -26.49 -7.81
C LEU A 176 14.49 -26.11 -8.84
N ILE A 177 15.38 -25.18 -8.49
CA ILE A 177 16.41 -24.68 -9.42
C ILE A 177 17.41 -25.76 -9.86
N LEU A 178 17.50 -26.89 -9.15
CA LEU A 178 18.30 -28.03 -9.60
C LEU A 178 17.79 -28.66 -10.90
N ASP A 179 16.50 -28.51 -11.27
CA ASP A 179 16.00 -28.99 -12.55
C ASP A 179 16.71 -28.32 -13.73
N GLN A 180 17.16 -27.07 -13.57
CA GLN A 180 17.90 -26.33 -14.62
C GLN A 180 19.27 -26.93 -14.97
N LYS A 181 19.76 -27.89 -14.17
CA LYS A 181 20.99 -28.64 -14.48
C LYS A 181 20.75 -29.79 -15.46
N ASP A 182 19.50 -30.21 -15.63
CA ASP A 182 19.12 -31.26 -16.55
C ASP A 182 18.84 -30.65 -17.93
N THR A 183 19.81 -30.76 -18.83
CA THR A 183 19.69 -30.25 -20.20
C THR A 183 18.92 -31.19 -21.13
N SER A 184 18.39 -32.31 -20.64
CA SER A 184 17.61 -33.27 -21.45
C SER A 184 16.12 -32.96 -21.50
N ASN A 185 15.65 -32.01 -20.69
CA ASN A 185 14.25 -31.62 -20.58
C ASN A 185 14.14 -30.14 -20.21
N ASP A 186 13.31 -29.38 -20.93
CA ASP A 186 13.08 -27.94 -20.73
C ASP A 186 11.64 -27.62 -20.26
N ASN A 187 10.92 -28.63 -19.79
CA ASN A 187 9.55 -28.54 -19.27
C ASN A 187 9.35 -29.12 -17.86
N GLN A 188 10.39 -29.17 -17.05
CA GLN A 188 10.32 -29.46 -15.63
C GLN A 188 9.81 -28.26 -14.84
N VAL A 189 9.14 -28.53 -13.71
CA VAL A 189 8.59 -27.48 -12.83
C VAL A 189 9.66 -26.48 -12.37
N GLY A 190 10.92 -26.88 -12.20
CA GLY A 190 12.00 -25.98 -11.80
C GLY A 190 12.74 -25.25 -12.93
N ASP A 191 12.34 -25.45 -14.19
CA ASP A 191 13.04 -24.88 -15.34
C ASP A 191 12.93 -23.36 -15.42
N LYS A 192 13.85 -22.77 -16.19
CA LYS A 192 14.06 -21.32 -16.25
C LYS A 192 12.78 -20.53 -16.53
N LYS A 193 11.86 -21.09 -17.34
CA LYS A 193 10.59 -20.47 -17.69
C LYS A 193 9.61 -20.33 -16.51
N PHE A 194 9.74 -21.15 -15.47
CA PHE A 194 8.90 -21.10 -14.26
C PHE A 194 9.60 -20.43 -13.07
N GLU A 195 10.90 -20.14 -13.16
CA GLU A 195 11.69 -19.57 -12.06
C GLU A 195 11.06 -18.29 -11.47
N SER A 196 10.64 -17.37 -12.34
CA SER A 196 10.00 -16.12 -11.93
C SER A 196 8.69 -16.34 -11.17
N ARG A 197 7.92 -17.37 -11.54
CA ARG A 197 6.71 -17.79 -10.82
C ARG A 197 7.06 -18.28 -9.43
N HIS A 198 8.05 -19.16 -9.29
CA HIS A 198 8.47 -19.67 -7.99
C HIS A 198 9.06 -18.57 -7.08
N GLN A 199 9.83 -17.64 -7.62
CA GLN A 199 10.32 -16.48 -6.87
C GLN A 199 9.18 -15.63 -6.31
N CYS A 200 8.09 -15.45 -7.09
CA CYS A 200 6.90 -14.77 -6.59
C CYS A 200 6.23 -15.54 -5.45
N CYS A 201 6.07 -16.86 -5.60
CA CYS A 201 5.51 -17.72 -4.55
C CYS A 201 6.34 -17.63 -3.25
N VAL A 202 7.66 -17.85 -3.33
CA VAL A 202 8.57 -17.77 -2.15
C VAL A 202 8.46 -16.41 -1.47
N ARG A 203 8.54 -15.32 -2.24
CA ARG A 203 8.44 -13.95 -1.70
C ARG A 203 7.13 -13.75 -0.95
N TRP A 204 6.00 -14.12 -1.54
CA TRP A 204 4.68 -13.89 -0.95
C TRP A 204 4.35 -14.83 0.21
N ILE A 205 4.81 -16.10 0.15
CA ILE A 205 4.70 -17.02 1.29
C ILE A 205 5.46 -16.44 2.50
N LYS A 206 6.71 -16.01 2.30
CA LYS A 206 7.52 -15.38 3.36
C LYS A 206 6.91 -14.07 3.86
N GLN A 207 6.28 -13.30 2.97
CA GLN A 207 5.69 -12.01 3.31
C GLN A 207 4.35 -12.10 4.04
N TYR A 208 3.46 -13.02 3.65
CA TYR A 208 2.08 -13.04 4.09
C TYR A 208 1.74 -14.17 5.07
N VAL A 209 2.55 -15.23 5.14
CA VAL A 209 2.36 -16.33 6.09
C VAL A 209 3.23 -16.08 7.32
N VAL A 210 2.69 -15.26 8.23
CA VAL A 210 3.39 -14.73 9.42
C VAL A 210 3.19 -15.54 10.71
N ASP A 211 2.73 -16.79 10.61
CA ASP A 211 2.54 -17.67 11.77
C ASP A 211 3.39 -18.95 11.68
N ASN A 212 4.14 -19.17 12.77
CA ASN A 212 4.95 -20.33 13.14
C ASN A 212 6.31 -20.48 12.45
N VAL A 213 7.27 -19.70 12.97
CA VAL A 213 8.56 -20.26 13.37
C VAL A 213 8.30 -21.54 14.16
N ASP A 214 8.82 -22.63 13.61
CA ASP A 214 8.98 -23.99 14.08
C ASP A 214 8.51 -24.40 15.50
N LYS A 215 7.86 -25.58 15.53
CA LYS A 215 7.74 -26.44 16.72
C LYS A 215 9.00 -27.28 16.99
N SER A 216 10.08 -27.08 16.25
CA SER A 216 11.42 -27.54 16.66
C SER A 216 12.11 -26.40 17.39
N GLY A 217 12.47 -26.61 18.65
CA GLY A 217 12.98 -25.60 19.59
C GLY A 217 14.34 -24.98 19.26
N GLU A 218 14.46 -24.36 18.09
CA GLU A 218 15.45 -23.33 17.80
C GLU A 218 14.67 -22.09 17.34
N GLU A 219 14.89 -20.95 18.02
CA GLU A 219 14.26 -19.67 17.70
C GLU A 219 14.65 -19.20 16.30
N GLY A 220 13.86 -19.55 15.29
CA GLY A 220 13.89 -18.87 14.01
C GLY A 220 13.57 -17.38 14.19
N VAL A 221 14.40 -16.52 13.61
CA VAL A 221 14.31 -15.06 13.74
C VAL A 221 12.92 -14.58 13.27
N LYS A 222 12.12 -14.01 14.19
CA LYS A 222 10.89 -13.29 13.84
C LYS A 222 11.25 -12.11 12.93
N MET A 223 10.70 -12.06 11.71
CA MET A 223 10.97 -10.98 10.77
C MET A 223 9.90 -9.86 10.87
N TYR A 224 10.32 -8.69 11.32
CA TYR A 224 9.59 -7.45 11.39
C TYR A 224 9.79 -6.61 10.12
N SER A 225 8.70 -6.32 9.40
CA SER A 225 8.71 -5.64 8.10
C SER A 225 8.09 -4.25 8.16
N ARG A 226 8.86 -3.23 7.76
CA ARG A 226 8.36 -1.87 7.51
C ARG A 226 7.21 -1.84 6.50
N GLN A 227 7.32 -2.63 5.43
CA GLN A 227 6.31 -2.66 4.36
C GLN A 227 4.96 -3.20 4.86
N ALA A 228 4.97 -4.18 5.78
CA ALA A 228 3.74 -4.71 6.36
C ALA A 228 2.98 -3.62 7.14
N VAL A 229 3.70 -2.80 7.90
CA VAL A 229 3.14 -1.65 8.64
C VAL A 229 2.52 -0.63 7.68
N VAL A 230 3.25 -0.25 6.62
CA VAL A 230 2.75 0.69 5.60
C VAL A 230 1.50 0.15 4.91
N ASN A 231 1.54 -1.09 4.43
CA ASN A 231 0.41 -1.69 3.71
C ASN A 231 -0.85 -1.75 4.59
N LEU A 232 -0.68 -2.12 5.87
CA LEU A 232 -1.80 -2.26 6.79
C LEU A 232 -2.43 -0.91 7.11
N VAL A 233 -1.64 0.11 7.47
CA VAL A 233 -2.19 1.44 7.78
C VAL A 233 -2.84 2.07 6.54
N GLU A 234 -2.27 1.90 5.35
CA GLU A 234 -2.87 2.40 4.11
C GLU A 234 -4.20 1.71 3.77
N SER A 235 -4.38 0.45 4.15
CA SER A 235 -5.66 -0.26 3.97
C SER A 235 -6.81 0.32 4.80
N TRP A 236 -6.49 1.14 5.80
CA TRP A 236 -7.49 1.75 6.69
C TRP A 236 -7.96 3.13 6.21
N ILE A 237 -7.34 3.71 5.17
CA ILE A 237 -7.71 5.02 4.63
C ILE A 237 -9.20 5.05 4.26
N GLY A 238 -9.89 6.10 4.69
CA GLY A 238 -11.33 6.29 4.48
C GLY A 238 -12.19 5.79 5.64
N LYS A 239 -11.66 4.97 6.56
CA LYS A 239 -12.37 4.66 7.80
C LYS A 239 -12.63 5.93 8.60
N ASN A 240 -13.83 6.11 9.13
CA ASN A 240 -14.25 7.37 9.74
C ASN A 240 -15.32 7.16 10.83
N GLU A 241 -15.58 8.21 11.61
CA GLU A 241 -16.59 8.20 12.67
C GLU A 241 -18.01 8.30 12.14
N ALA A 242 -18.23 9.01 11.03
CA ALA A 242 -19.56 9.26 10.47
C ALA A 242 -20.30 7.98 10.06
N ASP A 243 -19.60 6.99 9.51
CA ASP A 243 -20.14 5.67 9.18
C ASP A 243 -19.80 4.58 10.23
N GLY A 244 -19.08 4.95 11.30
CA GLY A 244 -18.66 4.05 12.37
C GLY A 244 -17.57 3.04 12.01
N SER A 245 -17.00 3.08 10.80
CA SER A 245 -16.01 2.10 10.34
C SER A 245 -14.68 2.16 11.10
N TYR A 246 -14.36 3.27 11.77
CA TYR A 246 -13.19 3.41 12.64
C TYR A 246 -13.19 2.41 13.82
N LYS A 247 -14.37 1.98 14.29
CA LYS A 247 -14.51 1.04 15.42
C LYS A 247 -13.73 -0.26 15.20
N SER A 248 -13.65 -0.72 13.95
CA SER A 248 -12.84 -1.90 13.59
C SER A 248 -11.35 -1.78 13.93
N ILE A 249 -10.78 -0.55 13.95
CA ILE A 249 -9.38 -0.32 14.36
C ILE A 249 -9.26 -0.42 15.88
N ILE A 250 -10.25 0.12 16.60
CA ILE A 250 -10.32 0.03 18.06
C ILE A 250 -10.49 -1.42 18.50
N ASP A 251 -11.32 -2.20 17.79
CA ASP A 251 -11.52 -3.63 18.03
C ASP A 251 -10.23 -4.42 17.85
N ILE A 252 -9.42 -4.09 16.85
CA ILE A 252 -8.10 -4.70 16.65
C ILE A 252 -7.21 -4.48 17.88
N TYR A 253 -7.09 -3.25 18.38
CA TYR A 253 -6.33 -3.00 19.61
C TYR A 253 -6.90 -3.77 20.81
N ASN A 254 -8.22 -3.73 20.98
CA ASN A 254 -8.92 -4.38 22.08
C ASN A 254 -8.88 -5.93 22.03
N SER A 255 -8.48 -6.51 20.89
CA SER A 255 -8.24 -7.95 20.73
C SER A 255 -6.91 -8.42 21.32
N PHE A 256 -6.04 -7.49 21.75
CA PHE A 256 -4.75 -7.84 22.37
C PHE A 256 -4.96 -8.72 23.61
N THR A 257 -4.24 -9.84 23.64
CA THR A 257 -4.37 -10.86 24.70
C THR A 257 -3.32 -10.71 25.81
N GLY A 258 -2.33 -9.83 25.63
CA GLY A 258 -1.35 -9.51 26.66
C GLY A 258 -1.85 -8.47 27.67
N ALA A 259 -0.97 -8.05 28.57
CA ALA A 259 -1.29 -7.01 29.55
C ALA A 259 -1.45 -5.64 28.86
N PHE A 260 -2.65 -5.08 28.94
CA PHE A 260 -2.90 -3.74 28.40
C PHE A 260 -2.04 -2.68 29.11
N PRO A 261 -1.50 -1.71 28.37
CA PRO A 261 -0.95 -0.50 28.96
C PRO A 261 -1.96 0.12 29.94
N ARG A 262 -1.51 0.36 31.17
CA ARG A 262 -2.32 0.93 32.25
C ARG A 262 -3.61 0.12 32.54
N GLY A 263 -3.62 -1.18 32.20
CA GLY A 263 -4.77 -2.07 32.40
C GLY A 263 -6.03 -1.69 31.63
N THR A 264 -5.93 -0.81 30.62
CA THR A 264 -7.09 -0.13 30.03
C THR A 264 -7.28 -0.47 28.55
N LYS A 265 -8.48 -0.93 28.22
CA LYS A 265 -8.96 -1.06 26.83
C LYS A 265 -9.37 0.30 26.27
N MET A 266 -9.43 0.41 24.95
CA MET A 266 -9.84 1.63 24.26
C MET A 266 -11.37 1.71 24.17
N ALA A 267 -11.95 2.82 24.58
CA ALA A 267 -13.37 3.12 24.38
C ALA A 267 -13.62 3.75 22.99
N TYR A 268 -14.83 3.63 22.44
CA TYR A 268 -15.12 4.08 21.08
C TYR A 268 -15.21 5.61 20.96
N GLU A 269 -15.53 6.30 22.04
CA GLU A 269 -15.71 7.75 22.11
C GLU A 269 -14.40 8.51 22.40
N TRP A 270 -13.29 7.81 22.59
CA TRP A 270 -11.99 8.43 22.86
C TRP A 270 -11.22 8.73 21.59
N GLU A 271 -10.35 9.74 21.68
CA GLU A 271 -9.40 10.12 20.64
C GLU A 271 -8.52 8.93 20.23
N TRP A 272 -8.67 8.46 18.99
CA TRP A 272 -8.15 7.15 18.57
C TRP A 272 -6.88 7.19 17.71
N CYS A 273 -6.17 8.32 17.69
CA CYS A 273 -4.90 8.46 16.97
C CYS A 273 -3.81 7.51 17.50
N ALA A 274 -3.54 7.50 18.81
CA ALA A 274 -2.59 6.57 19.43
C ALA A 274 -3.05 5.11 19.36
N CYS A 275 -4.36 4.88 19.50
CA CYS A 275 -4.94 3.56 19.30
C CYS A 275 -4.68 3.01 17.88
N THR A 276 -4.66 3.87 16.85
CA THR A 276 -4.38 3.45 15.48
C THR A 276 -2.97 2.89 15.34
N TRP A 277 -1.96 3.56 15.89
CA TRP A 277 -0.59 3.04 15.93
C TRP A 277 -0.52 1.71 16.68
N SER A 278 -1.15 1.64 17.86
CA SER A 278 -1.16 0.44 18.69
C SER A 278 -1.88 -0.73 18.03
N ALA A 279 -2.95 -0.48 17.28
CA ALA A 279 -3.65 -1.49 16.50
C ALA A 279 -2.75 -2.11 15.42
N LEU A 280 -1.84 -1.34 14.80
CA LEU A 280 -0.85 -1.90 13.85
C LEU A 280 0.05 -2.92 14.55
N ALA A 281 0.58 -2.55 15.72
CA ALA A 281 1.45 -3.42 16.50
C ALA A 281 0.72 -4.70 16.95
N VAL A 282 -0.55 -4.60 17.33
CA VAL A 282 -1.38 -5.77 17.72
C VAL A 282 -1.69 -6.65 16.50
N ALA A 283 -2.18 -6.09 15.41
CA ALA A 283 -2.56 -6.84 14.21
C ALA A 283 -1.39 -7.59 13.58
N LEU A 284 -0.21 -6.97 13.55
CA LEU A 284 1.00 -7.56 12.98
C LEU A 284 1.77 -8.43 13.99
N LYS A 285 1.36 -8.44 15.27
CA LYS A 285 2.09 -9.07 16.38
C LYS A 285 3.50 -8.49 16.58
N TYR A 286 3.65 -7.18 16.36
CA TYR A 286 4.91 -6.44 16.43
C TYR A 286 5.16 -5.78 17.80
N THR A 287 4.39 -6.14 18.84
CA THR A 287 4.49 -5.54 20.18
C THR A 287 5.87 -5.66 20.86
N ALA A 288 6.75 -6.53 20.35
CA ALA A 288 8.14 -6.63 20.79
C ALA A 288 9.02 -5.45 20.34
N ILE A 289 8.70 -4.82 19.21
CA ILE A 289 9.48 -3.71 18.62
C ILE A 289 8.68 -2.41 18.50
N MET A 290 7.35 -2.49 18.53
CA MET A 290 6.44 -1.35 18.46
C MET A 290 5.73 -1.18 19.82
N PRO A 291 5.83 0.00 20.47
CA PRO A 291 5.08 0.26 21.69
C PRO A 291 3.58 0.30 21.40
N ILE A 292 2.79 -0.22 22.33
CA ILE A 292 1.33 -0.06 22.38
C ILE A 292 0.95 0.84 23.54
N GLU A 293 0.05 1.79 23.27
CA GLU A 293 -0.57 2.74 24.19
C GLU A 293 -1.71 3.52 23.50
N ILE A 294 -2.66 4.04 24.27
CA ILE A 294 -3.83 4.79 23.77
C ILE A 294 -3.78 6.29 24.09
N SER A 295 -2.63 6.78 24.58
CA SER A 295 -2.33 8.19 24.82
C SER A 295 -1.01 8.53 24.14
N CYS A 296 -0.94 9.65 23.40
CA CYS A 296 0.29 10.05 22.73
C CYS A 296 1.45 10.29 23.72
N TYR A 297 1.16 10.87 24.89
CA TYR A 297 2.17 11.12 25.92
C TYR A 297 2.78 9.80 26.42
N TYR A 298 1.93 8.88 26.89
CA TYR A 298 2.41 7.61 27.39
C TYR A 298 2.99 6.71 26.28
N LEU A 299 2.60 6.92 25.02
CA LEU A 299 3.19 6.21 23.89
C LEU A 299 4.67 6.60 23.70
N ILE A 300 5.02 7.88 23.88
CA ILE A 300 6.41 8.35 23.91
C ILE A 300 7.16 7.71 25.07
N GLU A 301 6.58 7.70 26.27
CA GLU A 301 7.24 7.11 27.45
C GLU A 301 7.51 5.61 27.27
N ARG A 302 6.59 4.88 26.64
CA ARG A 302 6.80 3.48 26.24
C ARG A 302 7.88 3.33 25.17
N ALA A 303 7.90 4.21 24.16
CA ALA A 303 8.93 4.19 23.13
C ALA A 303 10.33 4.42 23.71
N LYS A 304 10.46 5.33 24.68
CA LYS A 304 11.70 5.57 25.44
C LYS A 304 12.12 4.33 26.23
N GLN A 305 11.20 3.70 26.96
CA GLN A 305 11.46 2.45 27.70
C GLN A 305 11.94 1.31 26.79
N MET A 306 11.41 1.24 25.56
CA MET A 306 11.81 0.26 24.56
C MET A 306 13.10 0.64 23.80
N GLY A 307 13.65 1.84 24.02
CA GLY A 307 14.84 2.33 23.32
C GLY A 307 14.61 2.53 21.82
N VAL A 308 13.40 2.95 21.44
CA VAL A 308 12.98 3.21 20.05
C VAL A 308 12.41 4.63 19.87
N TRP A 309 12.74 5.54 20.78
CA TRP A 309 12.35 6.95 20.71
C TRP A 309 13.47 7.79 20.12
N GLU A 310 13.15 8.58 19.10
CA GLU A 310 14.05 9.55 18.45
C GLU A 310 13.54 10.96 18.76
N GLU A 311 14.22 11.65 19.68
CA GLU A 311 13.91 13.03 20.11
C GLU A 311 14.69 14.05 19.26
N ASN A 312 14.43 14.03 17.95
CA ASN A 312 15.11 14.89 16.99
C ASN A 312 14.14 15.25 15.86
N ASP A 313 13.69 16.50 15.83
CA ASP A 313 12.67 16.92 14.86
C ASP A 313 13.23 17.02 13.44
N ALA A 314 14.57 17.07 13.32
CA ALA A 314 15.28 17.05 12.05
C ALA A 314 15.54 15.65 11.49
N HIS A 315 15.16 14.59 12.22
CA HIS A 315 15.22 13.21 11.73
C HIS A 315 14.49 13.08 10.39
N VAL A 316 15.14 12.43 9.42
CA VAL A 316 14.51 12.07 8.15
C VAL A 316 13.89 10.69 8.38
N PRO A 317 12.56 10.59 8.53
CA PRO A 317 11.95 9.32 8.90
C PRO A 317 12.09 8.29 7.80
N LYS A 318 12.03 7.02 8.20
CA LYS A 318 11.86 5.88 7.29
C LYS A 318 10.41 5.40 7.32
N LEU A 319 10.04 4.64 6.30
CA LEU A 319 8.70 4.03 6.23
C LEU A 319 8.45 3.10 7.41
N GLY A 320 7.21 3.11 7.90
CA GLY A 320 6.78 2.33 9.06
C GLY A 320 7.17 2.93 10.42
N GLU A 321 7.80 4.10 10.47
CA GLU A 321 8.03 4.83 11.72
C GLU A 321 6.78 5.62 12.14
N ALA A 322 6.67 5.96 13.42
CA ALA A 322 5.64 6.90 13.88
C ALA A 322 6.21 8.32 13.90
N THR A 323 5.40 9.31 13.57
CA THR A 323 5.67 10.72 13.84
C THR A 323 4.69 11.22 14.89
N LEU A 324 5.21 11.77 15.98
CA LEU A 324 4.43 12.42 17.03
C LEU A 324 4.41 13.91 16.78
N TYR A 325 3.32 14.57 17.14
CA TYR A 325 3.13 16.00 16.92
C TYR A 325 2.87 16.77 18.20
N ASP A 326 3.45 17.95 18.32
CA ASP A 326 3.06 19.00 19.25
C ASP A 326 2.89 20.32 18.51
N TRP A 327 1.63 20.68 18.22
CA TRP A 327 1.26 21.91 17.50
C TRP A 327 1.60 23.23 18.24
N GLN A 328 2.10 23.18 19.47
CA GLN A 328 2.53 24.34 20.27
C GLN A 328 4.05 24.45 20.36
N ASP A 329 4.77 23.77 19.45
CA ASP A 329 6.21 23.94 19.31
C ASP A 329 6.59 25.43 19.27
N ASN A 330 7.49 25.82 20.19
CA ASN A 330 7.99 27.18 20.29
C ASN A 330 9.06 27.50 19.24
N GLY A 331 9.55 26.48 18.55
CA GLY A 331 10.53 26.61 17.48
C GLY A 331 11.99 26.62 17.92
N VAL A 332 12.27 26.40 19.21
CA VAL A 332 13.60 26.49 19.81
C VAL A 332 14.10 25.10 20.20
N GLY A 333 15.20 24.66 19.60
CA GLY A 333 15.78 23.34 19.85
C GLY A 333 14.92 22.21 19.28
N ASP A 334 15.13 20.99 19.79
CA ASP A 334 14.21 19.88 19.56
C ASP A 334 12.97 20.06 20.43
N ASN A 335 11.82 19.73 19.88
CA ASN A 335 10.56 19.88 20.56
C ASN A 335 10.42 18.82 21.66
N THR A 336 10.28 19.28 22.90
CA THR A 336 10.08 18.42 24.07
C THR A 336 8.70 18.58 24.71
N GLY A 337 7.77 19.28 24.05
CA GLY A 337 6.46 19.59 24.59
C GLY A 337 5.49 18.41 24.58
N THR A 338 4.22 18.69 24.92
CA THR A 338 3.18 17.67 25.13
C THR A 338 2.63 17.19 23.79
N PRO A 339 2.76 15.89 23.44
CA PRO A 339 2.27 15.40 22.17
C PRO A 339 0.75 15.39 22.11
N ARG A 340 0.20 15.75 20.95
CA ARG A 340 -1.23 15.85 20.68
C ARG A 340 -1.73 14.84 19.66
N HIS A 341 -0.86 14.32 18.80
CA HIS A 341 -1.27 13.43 17.73
C HIS A 341 -0.13 12.52 17.27
N VAL A 342 -0.46 11.45 16.56
CA VAL A 342 0.50 10.50 15.97
C VAL A 342 0.05 10.05 14.59
N GLY A 343 1.00 9.88 13.67
CA GLY A 343 0.79 9.28 12.36
C GLY A 343 1.87 8.26 12.01
N THR A 344 1.56 7.35 11.10
CA THR A 344 2.53 6.35 10.59
C THR A 344 3.13 6.83 9.27
N VAL A 345 4.45 6.87 9.14
CA VAL A 345 5.16 7.31 7.94
C VAL A 345 4.98 6.32 6.81
N THR A 346 4.36 6.76 5.71
CA THR A 346 3.99 5.92 4.55
C THR A 346 4.60 6.38 3.23
N TYR A 347 5.22 7.56 3.18
CA TYR A 347 5.98 8.04 2.03
C TYR A 347 7.02 9.06 2.46
N VAL A 348 8.20 9.06 1.83
CA VAL A 348 9.27 10.04 2.11
C VAL A 348 9.81 10.56 0.79
N ASN A 349 9.88 11.88 0.65
CA ASN A 349 10.52 12.56 -0.46
C ASN A 349 11.48 13.62 0.07
N GLN A 350 12.67 13.15 0.41
CA GLN A 350 13.71 13.98 0.99
C GLN A 350 14.14 15.10 0.04
N ALA A 351 14.25 14.83 -1.26
CA ALA A 351 14.63 15.81 -2.27
C ALA A 351 13.64 16.99 -2.35
N ALA A 352 12.34 16.73 -2.12
CA ALA A 352 11.30 17.75 -2.07
C ALA A 352 11.04 18.28 -0.64
N GLY A 353 11.78 17.82 0.36
CA GLY A 353 11.71 18.34 1.73
C GLY A 353 10.47 17.90 2.52
N TYR A 354 9.89 16.72 2.24
CA TYR A 354 8.69 16.26 2.95
C TYR A 354 8.58 14.75 3.10
N PHE A 355 7.72 14.34 4.01
CA PHE A 355 7.21 12.98 4.11
C PHE A 355 5.68 13.02 4.26
N VAL A 356 5.05 11.86 4.22
CA VAL A 356 3.61 11.70 4.38
C VAL A 356 3.39 10.66 5.45
N VAL A 357 2.42 10.94 6.30
CA VAL A 357 1.91 9.98 7.26
C VAL A 357 0.47 9.62 6.95
N THR A 358 0.08 8.41 7.33
CA THR A 358 -1.31 8.00 7.46
C THR A 358 -1.68 8.08 8.93
N GLU A 359 -2.68 8.91 9.24
CA GLU A 359 -3.12 9.22 10.60
C GLU A 359 -4.53 8.68 10.82
N GLY A 360 -4.77 8.04 11.96
CA GLY A 360 -6.13 7.81 12.46
C GLY A 360 -6.57 8.99 13.31
N ASN A 361 -7.89 9.19 13.39
CA ASN A 361 -8.52 10.35 13.99
C ASN A 361 -8.03 11.72 13.48
N TYR A 362 -7.63 11.80 12.21
CA TYR A 362 -7.33 13.10 11.61
C TYR A 362 -8.63 13.68 11.05
N SER A 363 -9.24 14.61 11.81
CA SER A 363 -10.62 15.08 11.61
C SER A 363 -11.55 13.88 11.41
N ASP A 364 -11.63 13.06 12.45
CA ASP A 364 -12.61 11.98 12.62
C ASP A 364 -12.50 10.88 11.54
N SER A 365 -11.33 10.74 10.93
CA SER A 365 -11.08 9.80 9.83
C SER A 365 -9.62 9.34 9.72
N VAL A 366 -9.40 8.21 9.04
CA VAL A 366 -8.08 7.78 8.59
C VAL A 366 -7.76 8.45 7.27
N LYS A 367 -6.75 9.33 7.26
CA LYS A 367 -6.32 10.01 6.03
C LYS A 367 -4.84 10.36 6.05
N LYS A 368 -4.36 10.83 4.90
CA LYS A 368 -2.96 11.19 4.69
C LYS A 368 -2.70 12.65 5.08
N ARG A 369 -1.59 12.91 5.76
CA ARG A 369 -1.04 14.26 6.00
C ARG A 369 0.34 14.37 5.37
N THR A 370 0.56 15.44 4.60
CA THR A 370 1.90 15.84 4.16
C THR A 370 2.59 16.63 5.26
N VAL A 371 3.75 16.18 5.68
CA VAL A 371 4.57 16.77 6.74
C VAL A 371 5.87 17.27 6.14
N SER A 372 6.24 18.52 6.41
CA SER A 372 7.55 19.02 6.03
C SER A 372 8.64 18.39 6.87
N LEU A 373 9.78 18.05 6.26
CA LEU A 373 10.96 17.67 7.02
C LEU A 373 11.37 18.83 7.93
N ASN A 374 11.68 18.52 9.19
CA ASN A 374 12.04 19.52 10.22
C ASN A 374 10.94 20.57 10.46
N GLY A 375 9.67 20.18 10.34
CA GLY A 375 8.52 21.02 10.66
C GLY A 375 8.40 21.26 12.16
N ARG A 376 8.15 22.52 12.56
CA ARG A 376 8.06 22.93 13.98
C ARG A 376 6.69 22.71 14.57
N TYR A 377 6.45 21.43 14.73
CA TYR A 377 5.24 20.78 15.21
C TYR A 377 5.45 19.27 15.29
N ILE A 378 6.54 18.75 14.72
CA ILE A 378 7.06 17.43 15.01
C ILE A 378 7.54 17.45 16.47
N ARG A 379 7.15 16.44 17.23
CA ARG A 379 7.63 16.18 18.61
C ARG A 379 8.74 15.13 18.61
N GLY A 380 8.85 14.35 17.55
CA GLY A 380 9.84 13.28 17.39
C GLY A 380 9.21 12.04 16.81
N PHE A 381 9.95 10.94 16.86
CA PHE A 381 9.61 9.73 16.12
C PHE A 381 9.71 8.47 16.98
N ILE A 382 8.86 7.51 16.68
CA ILE A 382 9.04 6.12 17.14
C ILE A 382 9.70 5.37 16.00
N THR A 383 10.87 4.80 16.25
CA THR A 383 11.72 4.11 15.27
C THR A 383 11.87 2.63 15.64
N PRO A 384 10.84 1.78 15.38
CA PRO A 384 10.93 0.35 15.68
C PRO A 384 12.12 -0.31 14.98
N LYS A 385 12.72 -1.29 15.66
CA LYS A 385 13.86 -2.05 15.14
C LYS A 385 13.38 -3.16 14.21
N TYR A 386 13.11 -2.80 12.95
CA TYR A 386 12.75 -3.73 11.89
C TYR A 386 13.98 -4.52 11.40
N ASP A 387 13.77 -5.74 10.90
CA ASP A 387 14.87 -6.59 10.40
C ASP A 387 15.36 -6.19 9.01
N SER A 388 14.63 -5.31 8.33
CA SER A 388 15.02 -4.76 7.04
C SER A 388 14.54 -3.33 6.89
N ASP A 389 15.41 -2.49 6.32
CA ASP A 389 15.08 -1.14 5.89
C ASP A 389 14.41 -1.10 4.50
N GLN A 390 14.24 -2.25 3.84
CA GLN A 390 13.53 -2.32 2.57
C GLN A 390 12.02 -2.10 2.78
N ALA A 391 11.59 -0.90 2.45
CA ALA A 391 10.20 -0.58 2.20
C ALA A 391 10.12 0.43 1.07
N GLU A 392 9.11 0.27 0.23
CA GLU A 392 8.85 1.13 -0.90
C GLU A 392 7.42 1.64 -0.78
N SER A 393 7.29 2.97 -0.82
CA SER A 393 6.00 3.61 -1.00
C SER A 393 5.64 3.57 -2.48
N LYS A 394 5.15 2.43 -2.96
CA LYS A 394 4.66 2.35 -4.34
C LYS A 394 3.26 2.95 -4.42
N PRO A 395 2.99 3.84 -5.39
CA PRO A 395 1.62 4.22 -5.72
C PRO A 395 0.88 2.95 -6.13
N VAL A 396 0.09 2.39 -5.22
CA VAL A 396 -0.86 1.36 -5.57
C VAL A 396 -2.01 2.09 -6.27
N ASN A 397 -1.84 2.34 -7.57
CA ASN A 397 -2.81 3.01 -8.44
C ASN A 397 -3.96 2.03 -8.77
N THR A 398 -4.61 1.53 -7.72
CA THR A 398 -5.80 0.68 -7.86
C THR A 398 -7.01 1.58 -8.07
N PRO A 399 -7.81 1.35 -9.12
CA PRO A 399 -9.07 2.04 -9.33
C PRO A 399 -10.04 1.90 -8.15
N GLY A 400 -10.91 2.88 -7.94
CA GLY A 400 -12.00 2.82 -6.97
C GLY A 400 -11.76 3.53 -5.63
N LYS A 401 -10.55 4.08 -5.38
CA LYS A 401 -10.31 5.03 -4.28
C LYS A 401 -11.12 6.31 -4.47
N SER A 402 -11.47 6.99 -3.36
CA SER A 402 -12.18 8.27 -3.40
C SER A 402 -11.35 9.38 -4.06
N VAL A 403 -12.02 10.39 -4.62
CA VAL A 403 -11.39 11.61 -5.18
C VAL A 403 -10.45 12.27 -4.17
N SER A 404 -10.87 12.37 -2.90
CA SER A 404 -10.08 12.97 -1.84
C SER A 404 -8.81 12.16 -1.55
N THR A 405 -8.92 10.83 -1.48
CA THR A 405 -7.76 9.94 -1.30
C THR A 405 -6.74 10.13 -2.42
N VAL A 406 -7.19 10.10 -3.68
CA VAL A 406 -6.31 10.26 -4.84
C VAL A 406 -5.70 11.66 -4.87
N ALA A 407 -6.43 12.71 -4.51
CA ALA A 407 -5.88 14.06 -4.40
C ALA A 407 -4.76 14.16 -3.37
N HIS A 408 -4.88 13.52 -2.20
CA HIS A 408 -3.79 13.44 -1.23
C HIS A 408 -2.56 12.69 -1.77
N GLU A 409 -2.75 11.60 -2.52
CA GLU A 409 -1.66 10.88 -3.18
C GLU A 409 -0.97 11.74 -4.27
N VAL A 410 -1.74 12.56 -4.98
CA VAL A 410 -1.22 13.53 -5.95
C VAL A 410 -0.36 14.60 -5.24
N ILE A 411 -0.82 15.13 -4.11
CA ILE A 411 -0.05 16.09 -3.28
C ILE A 411 1.25 15.46 -2.79
N ALA A 412 1.20 14.17 -2.46
CA ALA A 412 2.35 13.34 -2.08
C ALA A 412 3.26 12.97 -3.27
N GLY A 413 2.99 13.43 -4.49
CA GLY A 413 3.83 13.14 -5.66
C GLY A 413 3.72 11.71 -6.19
N GLN A 414 2.83 10.88 -5.65
CA GLN A 414 2.72 9.45 -6.00
C GLN A 414 2.20 9.23 -7.43
N TRP A 415 1.54 10.23 -8.01
CA TRP A 415 1.03 10.17 -9.37
C TRP A 415 1.94 10.86 -10.39
N GLY A 416 3.19 11.20 -10.04
CA GLY A 416 4.07 11.97 -10.92
C GLY A 416 3.62 13.43 -11.08
N ASN A 417 4.10 14.10 -12.14
CA ASN A 417 3.88 15.53 -12.38
C ASN A 417 3.38 15.81 -13.81
N GLY A 418 2.65 16.91 -13.98
CA GLY A 418 2.22 17.41 -15.29
C GLY A 418 1.42 16.39 -16.11
N GLU A 419 1.82 16.18 -17.36
CA GLU A 419 1.16 15.25 -18.28
C GLU A 419 1.26 13.79 -17.83
N ALA A 420 2.40 13.38 -17.26
CA ALA A 420 2.57 12.02 -16.74
C ALA A 420 1.53 11.71 -15.66
N ARG A 421 1.22 12.69 -14.80
CA ARG A 421 0.16 12.59 -13.80
C ARG A 421 -1.21 12.44 -14.41
N ARG A 422 -1.55 13.32 -15.36
CA ARG A 422 -2.84 13.25 -16.05
C ARG A 422 -3.04 11.87 -16.69
N LYS A 423 -2.02 11.35 -17.39
CA LYS A 423 -2.06 10.02 -18.02
C LYS A 423 -2.24 8.91 -17.00
N ALA A 424 -1.51 8.95 -15.88
CA ALA A 424 -1.63 7.94 -14.82
C ALA A 424 -3.04 7.92 -14.18
N LEU A 425 -3.59 9.10 -13.88
CA LEU A 425 -4.94 9.26 -13.33
C LEU A 425 -6.01 8.73 -14.29
N SER A 426 -5.97 9.13 -15.56
CA SER A 426 -6.93 8.65 -16.57
C SER A 426 -6.82 7.14 -16.80
N ALA A 427 -5.61 6.58 -16.84
CA ALA A 427 -5.41 5.13 -16.96
C ALA A 427 -5.98 4.34 -15.78
N SER A 428 -6.13 4.99 -14.62
CA SER A 428 -6.73 4.42 -13.41
C SER A 428 -8.22 4.74 -13.25
N GLY A 429 -8.84 5.35 -14.28
CA GLY A 429 -10.28 5.65 -14.33
C GLY A 429 -10.69 6.96 -13.64
N TYR A 430 -9.74 7.84 -13.29
CA TYR A 430 -10.03 9.12 -12.67
C TYR A 430 -10.08 10.26 -13.70
N ASP A 431 -10.97 11.22 -13.49
CA ASP A 431 -10.94 12.51 -14.18
C ASP A 431 -9.83 13.39 -13.57
N PRO A 432 -8.74 13.69 -14.31
CA PRO A 432 -7.64 14.49 -13.80
C PRO A 432 -8.05 15.89 -13.34
N ASP A 433 -9.07 16.49 -13.95
CA ASP A 433 -9.49 17.85 -13.60
C ASP A 433 -10.26 17.88 -12.28
N THR A 434 -11.12 16.89 -12.06
CA THR A 434 -11.78 16.67 -10.76
C THR A 434 -10.77 16.45 -9.64
N ILE A 435 -9.75 15.60 -9.88
CA ILE A 435 -8.68 15.38 -8.90
C ILE A 435 -7.89 16.68 -8.65
N GLN A 436 -7.55 17.43 -9.69
CA GLN A 436 -6.78 18.68 -9.54
C GLN A 436 -7.57 19.76 -8.81
N LYS A 437 -8.89 19.85 -9.01
CA LYS A 437 -9.76 20.73 -8.22
C LYS A 437 -9.71 20.38 -6.74
N GLU A 438 -9.79 19.09 -6.40
CA GLU A 438 -9.69 18.64 -5.01
C GLU A 438 -8.30 18.92 -4.41
N VAL A 439 -7.22 18.70 -5.17
CA VAL A 439 -5.85 19.08 -4.77
C VAL A 439 -5.78 20.58 -4.46
N ASN A 440 -6.35 21.42 -5.32
CA ASN A 440 -6.36 22.87 -5.12
C ASN A 440 -7.19 23.26 -3.88
N ARG A 441 -8.33 22.60 -3.65
CA ARG A 441 -9.15 22.81 -2.46
C ARG A 441 -8.37 22.45 -1.19
N ILE A 442 -7.70 21.30 -1.15
CA ILE A 442 -6.90 20.84 0.00
C ILE A 442 -5.75 21.80 0.30
N LEU A 443 -5.01 22.23 -0.74
CA LEU A 443 -3.81 23.05 -0.55
C LEU A 443 -4.09 24.53 -0.34
N ASN A 444 -5.13 25.07 -0.99
CA ASN A 444 -5.33 26.51 -1.07
C ASN A 444 -6.70 26.97 -0.53
N GLY A 445 -7.64 26.06 -0.26
CA GLY A 445 -9.02 26.40 0.10
C GLY A 445 -9.19 27.16 1.42
N SER A 446 -8.18 27.12 2.31
CA SER A 446 -8.16 27.89 3.55
C SER A 446 -7.22 29.11 3.51
N ALA A 447 -6.62 29.41 2.36
CA ALA A 447 -5.69 30.53 2.25
C ALA A 447 -6.48 31.84 2.28
N ALA A 448 -5.99 32.82 3.05
CA ALA A 448 -6.56 34.16 3.00
C ALA A 448 -6.37 34.76 1.60
N THR A 449 -7.42 35.39 1.06
CA THR A 449 -7.38 36.02 -0.26
C THR A 449 -7.76 37.49 -0.14
N THR A 450 -7.17 38.32 -1.01
CA THR A 450 -7.52 39.73 -1.15
C THR A 450 -7.44 40.10 -2.63
N ALA A 451 -8.20 41.09 -3.08
CA ALA A 451 -8.39 41.37 -4.51
C ALA A 451 -7.49 42.47 -5.06
N LYS A 452 -6.83 43.26 -4.20
CA LYS A 452 -6.04 44.43 -4.60
C LYS A 452 -4.62 44.36 -4.06
N PRO A 453 -3.63 44.87 -4.81
CA PRO A 453 -2.28 45.04 -4.28
C PRO A 453 -2.33 45.85 -2.99
N GLN A 454 -1.60 45.37 -1.99
CA GLN A 454 -1.64 45.95 -0.65
C GLN A 454 -0.44 46.88 -0.43
N PRO A 455 -0.62 48.03 0.24
CA PRO A 455 0.48 48.94 0.55
C PRO A 455 1.43 48.30 1.58
N ALA A 456 2.71 48.66 1.53
CA ALA A 456 3.73 48.02 2.37
C ALA A 456 3.67 48.47 3.85
N ASP A 457 3.06 49.62 4.14
CA ASP A 457 3.05 50.33 5.42
C ASP A 457 1.74 50.14 6.22
N GLN A 458 1.20 48.93 6.21
CA GLN A 458 0.01 48.60 7.01
C GLN A 458 0.34 48.38 8.49
N THR A 459 -0.60 48.76 9.36
CA THR A 459 -0.55 48.37 10.79
C THR A 459 -0.79 46.87 10.94
N ILE A 460 0.09 46.18 11.68
CA ILE A 460 -0.01 44.73 11.90
C ILE A 460 -0.90 44.44 13.11
N SER A 461 -2.00 43.72 12.89
CA SER A 461 -2.94 43.28 13.92
C SER A 461 -2.71 41.83 14.36
N LYS A 462 -2.10 41.01 13.50
CA LYS A 462 -1.86 39.58 13.71
C LYS A 462 -0.73 39.10 12.79
N THR A 463 0.04 38.11 13.23
CA THR A 463 1.02 37.41 12.40
C THR A 463 0.62 35.95 12.18
N VAL A 464 0.70 35.50 10.93
CA VAL A 464 0.56 34.10 10.51
C VAL A 464 1.90 33.66 9.92
N LYS A 465 2.63 32.87 10.69
CA LYS A 465 3.96 32.39 10.33
C LYS A 465 3.90 30.94 9.85
N SER A 466 4.65 30.66 8.79
CA SER A 466 4.94 29.30 8.36
C SER A 466 5.54 28.51 9.52
N THR A 467 5.04 27.29 9.70
CA THR A 467 5.56 26.35 10.70
C THR A 467 6.83 25.63 10.24
N CYS A 468 7.41 26.01 9.09
CA CYS A 468 8.65 25.48 8.57
C CYS A 468 9.70 26.59 8.53
N TYR A 469 10.95 26.25 8.79
CA TYR A 469 12.06 27.20 8.69
C TYR A 469 12.70 27.23 7.32
N ALA A 470 13.24 28.40 6.99
CA ALA A 470 14.20 28.51 5.93
C ALA A 470 15.51 27.88 6.39
N ARG A 471 16.02 26.94 5.58
CA ARG A 471 17.21 26.15 5.85
C ARG A 471 18.44 26.73 5.16
N GLU A 472 18.23 27.61 4.19
CA GLU A 472 19.29 28.20 3.39
C GLU A 472 19.28 29.73 3.53
N TYR A 473 20.46 30.33 3.42
CA TYR A 473 20.65 31.77 3.45
C TYR A 473 21.58 32.22 2.33
N ASP A 474 21.17 33.25 1.61
CA ASP A 474 21.97 33.94 0.61
C ASP A 474 21.67 35.44 0.70
N LYS A 475 22.65 36.21 1.19
CA LYS A 475 22.53 37.67 1.35
C LYS A 475 22.17 38.38 0.05
N LYS A 476 22.52 37.82 -1.12
CA LYS A 476 22.18 38.41 -2.43
C LYS A 476 20.69 38.34 -2.76
N LEU A 477 19.95 37.49 -2.04
CA LEU A 477 18.49 37.38 -2.15
C LEU A 477 17.75 38.27 -1.14
N ALA A 478 18.48 39.02 -0.29
CA ALA A 478 17.85 39.96 0.62
C ALA A 478 17.39 41.21 -0.16
N GLY A 479 16.15 41.63 0.04
CA GLY A 479 15.61 42.80 -0.61
C GLY A 479 14.09 42.79 -0.77
N SER A 480 13.61 43.79 -1.48
CA SER A 480 12.19 43.95 -1.83
C SER A 480 11.92 43.36 -3.20
N TYR A 481 10.80 42.66 -3.34
CA TYR A 481 10.35 42.05 -4.57
C TYR A 481 8.92 42.48 -4.89
N VAL A 482 8.54 42.44 -6.16
CA VAL A 482 7.16 42.60 -6.62
C VAL A 482 6.67 41.28 -7.20
N THR A 483 5.47 40.87 -6.81
CA THR A 483 4.81 39.68 -7.38
C THR A 483 4.44 39.92 -8.85
N THR A 484 4.80 39.01 -9.74
CA THR A 484 4.50 39.12 -11.18
C THR A 484 3.18 38.47 -11.60
N ALA A 485 2.57 37.72 -10.69
CA ALA A 485 1.25 37.09 -10.78
C ALA A 485 0.63 36.98 -9.37
N ASP A 486 -0.63 36.57 -9.29
CA ASP A 486 -1.21 36.15 -8.01
C ASP A 486 -0.41 34.95 -7.48
N LEU A 487 0.11 35.11 -6.27
CA LEU A 487 1.18 34.26 -5.75
C LEU A 487 0.85 33.75 -4.36
N TYR A 488 0.72 32.43 -4.22
CA TYR A 488 0.53 31.83 -2.91
C TYR A 488 1.80 31.89 -2.05
N CYS A 489 1.68 32.48 -0.87
CA CYS A 489 2.62 32.31 0.23
C CYS A 489 2.31 30.99 0.93
N ARG A 490 3.28 30.07 0.98
CA ARG A 490 3.07 28.69 1.43
C ARG A 490 3.78 28.41 2.75
N ASN A 491 3.31 27.37 3.42
CA ASN A 491 3.87 26.92 4.70
C ASN A 491 5.29 26.35 4.56
N ASP A 492 5.76 26.01 3.35
CA ASP A 492 7.13 25.58 3.05
C ASP A 492 7.39 25.73 1.54
N ALA A 493 8.61 25.49 1.07
CA ALA A 493 8.95 25.46 -0.34
C ALA A 493 8.23 24.33 -1.10
N GLY A 494 7.59 24.68 -2.21
CA GLY A 494 6.96 23.74 -3.14
C GLY A 494 5.46 23.98 -3.34
N LYS A 495 4.97 23.68 -4.54
CA LYS A 495 3.55 23.86 -4.90
C LYS A 495 2.61 22.91 -4.15
N ASN A 496 3.13 21.82 -3.58
CA ASN A 496 2.38 20.83 -2.81
C ASN A 496 2.25 21.17 -1.32
N LYS A 497 2.65 22.37 -0.91
CA LYS A 497 2.56 22.85 0.48
C LYS A 497 1.32 23.70 0.66
N LYS A 498 0.69 23.60 1.83
CA LYS A 498 -0.52 24.38 2.16
C LYS A 498 -0.24 25.88 2.04
N ALA A 499 -1.13 26.62 1.41
CA ALA A 499 -1.05 28.07 1.30
C ALA A 499 -1.56 28.75 2.59
N LEU A 500 -0.83 29.77 3.03
CA LEU A 500 -1.19 30.66 4.13
C LEU A 500 -2.09 31.79 3.62
N CYS A 501 -1.69 32.40 2.50
CA CYS A 501 -2.43 33.44 1.80
C CYS A 501 -2.14 33.43 0.30
N CYS A 502 -3.00 34.10 -0.48
CA CYS A 502 -2.77 34.43 -1.88
C CYS A 502 -2.44 35.92 -1.98
N ILE A 503 -1.24 36.25 -2.47
CA ILE A 503 -0.73 37.60 -2.61
C ILE A 503 -1.09 38.11 -4.01
N PRO A 504 -1.81 39.24 -4.16
CA PRO A 504 -2.16 39.77 -5.48
C PRO A 504 -0.93 40.16 -6.29
N LYS A 505 -1.02 40.02 -7.61
CA LYS A 505 -0.02 40.56 -8.56
C LYS A 505 0.26 42.03 -8.29
N GLY A 506 1.54 42.43 -8.32
CA GLY A 506 1.98 43.80 -8.09
C GLY A 506 2.20 44.16 -6.63
N THR A 507 1.95 43.24 -5.69
CA THR A 507 2.19 43.47 -4.26
C THR A 507 3.68 43.39 -3.96
N THR A 508 4.16 44.28 -3.10
CA THR A 508 5.55 44.26 -2.63
C THR A 508 5.69 43.26 -1.48
N VAL A 509 6.73 42.43 -1.55
CA VAL A 509 7.10 41.48 -0.48
C VAL A 509 8.57 41.67 -0.13
N HIS A 510 8.96 41.31 1.08
CA HIS A 510 10.35 41.42 1.53
C HIS A 510 10.93 40.05 1.81
N ASN A 511 12.18 39.83 1.45
CA ASN A 511 12.96 38.65 1.84
C ASN A 511 14.23 39.11 2.53
N TYR A 512 14.62 38.43 3.61
CA TYR A 512 15.85 38.76 4.36
C TYR A 512 17.06 37.90 3.94
N GLY A 513 16.99 37.26 2.77
CA GLY A 513 18.03 36.36 2.25
C GLY A 513 17.78 34.88 2.52
N TYR A 514 16.73 34.56 3.29
CA TYR A 514 16.39 33.20 3.67
C TYR A 514 15.53 32.51 2.61
N TYR A 515 15.78 31.23 2.36
CA TYR A 515 15.01 30.46 1.39
C TYR A 515 15.08 28.96 1.66
N ASN A 516 14.25 28.21 0.94
CA ASN A 516 14.33 26.75 0.80
C ASN A 516 14.29 26.39 -0.69
N THR A 517 14.94 25.29 -1.06
CA THR A 517 14.86 24.76 -2.43
C THR A 517 13.82 23.66 -2.55
N SER A 518 13.01 23.68 -3.62
CA SER A 518 12.08 22.59 -3.95
C SER A 518 12.06 22.38 -5.46
N ASN A 519 12.33 21.15 -5.90
CA ASN A 519 12.47 20.79 -7.32
C ASN A 519 13.41 21.74 -8.09
N GLY A 520 14.58 22.04 -7.52
CA GLY A 520 15.58 22.93 -8.12
C GLY A 520 15.22 24.42 -8.16
N THR A 521 14.04 24.82 -7.67
CA THR A 521 13.61 26.22 -7.62
C THR A 521 13.79 26.77 -6.20
N LYS A 522 14.36 27.96 -6.06
CA LYS A 522 14.41 28.68 -4.77
C LYS A 522 13.03 29.24 -4.41
N TRP A 523 12.60 29.02 -3.19
CA TRP A 523 11.40 29.61 -2.60
C TRP A 523 11.84 30.54 -1.47
N LEU A 524 11.67 31.85 -1.68
CA LEU A 524 12.10 32.87 -0.74
C LEU A 524 11.20 32.88 0.48
N TYR A 525 11.79 33.04 1.66
CA TYR A 525 11.07 33.20 2.92
C TYR A 525 10.65 34.66 3.10
N ILE A 526 9.49 34.96 2.54
CA ILE A 526 8.98 36.31 2.41
C ILE A 526 8.13 36.74 3.59
N THR A 527 8.12 38.04 3.85
CA THR A 527 7.15 38.74 4.69
C THR A 527 6.28 39.66 3.85
N VAL A 528 4.97 39.65 4.11
CA VAL A 528 3.97 40.51 3.45
C VAL A 528 2.81 40.77 4.40
N THR A 529 2.27 41.99 4.38
CA THR A 529 1.05 42.32 5.14
C THR A 529 -0.14 42.42 4.19
N LEU A 530 -1.21 41.69 4.47
CA LEU A 530 -2.46 41.72 3.71
C LEU A 530 -3.62 42.03 4.66
N ASP A 531 -4.33 43.13 4.40
CA ASP A 531 -5.48 43.57 5.20
C ASP A 531 -5.17 43.59 6.71
N GLY A 532 -4.00 44.10 7.07
CA GLY A 532 -3.52 44.20 8.46
C GLY A 532 -3.02 42.91 9.10
N VAL A 533 -2.94 41.79 8.37
CA VAL A 533 -2.36 40.53 8.84
C VAL A 533 -1.01 40.30 8.17
N GLU A 534 0.04 40.14 8.97
CA GLU A 534 1.37 39.79 8.50
C GLU A 534 1.43 38.28 8.19
N TYR A 535 1.89 37.94 7.00
CA TYR A 535 2.17 36.57 6.58
C TYR A 535 3.67 36.42 6.38
N ILE A 536 4.23 35.38 7.01
CA ILE A 536 5.63 35.02 6.88
C ILE A 536 5.69 33.58 6.35
N GLY A 537 6.18 33.37 5.14
CA GLY A 537 6.18 32.05 4.51
C GLY A 537 6.94 32.01 3.20
N PHE A 538 6.70 30.98 2.39
CA PHE A 538 7.52 30.67 1.23
C PHE A 538 6.82 30.96 -0.09
N SER A 539 7.47 31.70 -0.97
CA SER A 539 6.99 31.97 -2.32
C SER A 539 8.08 31.69 -3.35
N SER A 540 7.71 31.09 -4.47
CA SER A 540 8.66 30.75 -5.53
C SER A 540 9.29 32.01 -6.13
N ILE A 541 10.61 32.03 -6.22
CA ILE A 541 11.36 33.14 -6.83
C ILE A 541 10.96 33.37 -8.30
N SER A 542 10.42 32.35 -8.99
CA SER A 542 9.98 32.46 -10.39
C SER A 542 8.87 33.49 -10.62
N TYR A 543 8.18 33.92 -9.56
CA TYR A 543 7.10 34.91 -9.62
C TYR A 543 7.44 36.20 -8.86
N LEU A 544 8.72 36.40 -8.54
CA LEU A 544 9.21 37.55 -7.78
C LEU A 544 10.24 38.30 -8.61
N LYS A 545 9.96 39.57 -8.92
CA LYS A 545 10.91 40.47 -9.58
C LYS A 545 11.54 41.37 -8.52
N ALA A 546 12.86 41.36 -8.40
CA ALA A 546 13.57 42.28 -7.51
C ALA A 546 13.25 43.74 -7.88
N LYS A 547 13.04 44.58 -6.87
CA LYS A 547 12.87 46.03 -7.05
C LYS A 547 14.18 46.73 -7.30
#